data_AF-A0A5J5VHC3-F1
#
_entry.id   AF-A0A5J5VHC3-F1
#
_cell.length_a   1.000
_cell.length_b   1.000
_cell.length_c   1.000
_cell.angle_alpha   90.00
_cell.angle_beta   90.00
_cell.angle_gamma   90.00
#
_symmetry.space_group_name_H-M   'P 1'
#
loop_
_entity.id
_entity.type
_entity.pdbx_description
1 polymer ?
#
loop_
_entity_poly.entity_id
_entity_poly.type
_entity_poly.pdbx_seq_one_letter_code
_entity_poly.pdbx_strand_id
1 'polypeptide(L)'
;MSEKFSPTLRIGDLSDFIAPSQACVVSLKGLKATPKKPEPQVLAGKSQQTEPVKISLKDCLACSGCITSAETVMLEKQSLDEFLSNINKGKAVIVSLSPQSRASLAAHFGIPPLKVFKKLTTFLKSLGVKAVFDTCCIRDLTLIETCHEFIARYKQGQATDDEKSKSSLPMLSSSCPGWICYAEKQLGSYILPYISSVKSPQQSMGAAIKHHLCQTMGFR
;
A
#
# COMPACT_ATOMS: atom_id res chain seq x y z
N MET A 1 13.23 5.70 -22.54
CA MET A 1 12.30 5.63 -21.39
C MET A 1 12.91 6.36 -20.22
N SER A 2 12.22 7.36 -19.66
CA SER A 2 12.76 8.18 -18.56
C SER A 2 13.00 7.31 -17.32
N GLU A 3 14.22 7.31 -16.79
CA GLU A 3 14.56 6.61 -15.53
C GLU A 3 13.80 7.16 -14.30
N LYS A 4 12.98 8.20 -14.48
CA LYS A 4 12.29 8.93 -13.41
C LYS A 4 10.99 8.30 -12.92
N PHE A 5 10.50 7.23 -13.57
CA PHE A 5 9.24 6.59 -13.20
C PHE A 5 9.46 5.27 -12.47
N SER A 6 8.58 4.99 -11.50
CA SER A 6 8.51 3.75 -10.76
C SER A 6 8.38 2.54 -11.70
N PRO A 7 8.93 1.36 -11.32
CA PRO A 7 8.84 0.16 -12.14
C PRO A 7 7.39 -0.21 -12.50
N THR A 8 6.42 0.13 -11.65
CA THR A 8 4.98 -0.10 -11.90
C THR A 8 4.50 0.60 -13.16
N LEU A 9 4.89 1.86 -13.38
CA LEU A 9 4.53 2.60 -14.60
C LEU A 9 5.31 2.15 -15.83
N ARG A 10 6.51 1.58 -15.65
CA ARG A 10 7.32 1.05 -16.77
C ARG A 10 6.80 -0.26 -17.35
N ILE A 11 6.03 -1.03 -16.57
CA ILE A 11 5.47 -2.32 -16.99
C ILE A 11 4.25 -2.14 -17.91
N GLY A 12 3.58 -0.99 -17.85
CA GLY A 12 2.43 -0.66 -18.68
C GLY A 12 2.79 0.26 -19.84
N ASP A 13 3.37 -0.29 -20.91
CA ASP A 13 3.59 0.42 -22.20
C ASP A 13 2.24 0.57 -22.96
N LEU A 14 1.23 1.16 -22.30
CA LEU A 14 -0.14 1.29 -22.80
C LEU A 14 -0.62 2.74 -22.67
N SER A 15 -0.62 3.43 -23.81
CA SER A 15 -0.95 4.84 -23.98
C SER A 15 -2.46 5.12 -23.90
N ASP A 16 -3.10 4.79 -22.78
CA ASP A 16 -4.51 5.15 -22.49
C ASP A 16 -4.58 6.51 -21.76
N PHE A 17 -3.89 7.53 -22.28
CA PHE A 17 -3.86 8.86 -21.67
C PHE A 17 -5.22 9.53 -21.78
N ILE A 18 -5.92 9.65 -20.65
CA ILE A 18 -7.10 10.50 -20.51
C ILE A 18 -6.61 11.87 -20.07
N ALA A 19 -6.82 12.90 -20.89
CA ALA A 19 -6.48 14.27 -20.53
C ALA A 19 -7.20 14.65 -19.21
N PRO A 20 -6.51 15.29 -18.25
CA PRO A 20 -7.11 15.62 -16.96
C PRO A 20 -8.28 16.57 -17.18
N SER A 21 -9.50 16.12 -16.86
CA SER A 21 -10.64 17.02 -16.76
C SER A 21 -10.42 17.94 -15.56
N GLN A 22 -10.65 19.25 -15.73
CA GLN A 22 -10.36 20.28 -14.73
C GLN A 22 -11.18 20.18 -13.41
N ALA A 23 -11.91 19.09 -13.21
CA ALA A 23 -12.68 18.81 -12.01
C ALA A 23 -12.51 17.34 -11.56
N CYS A 24 -11.27 16.91 -11.28
CA CYS A 24 -10.99 15.57 -10.75
C CYS A 24 -11.07 15.48 -9.22
N VAL A 25 -11.98 16.22 -8.58
CA VAL A 25 -12.26 16.08 -7.15
C VAL A 25 -13.70 15.64 -7.01
N VAL A 26 -13.91 14.43 -6.48
CA VAL A 26 -15.25 13.95 -6.13
C VAL A 26 -15.82 14.87 -5.05
N SER A 27 -16.81 15.68 -5.40
CA SER A 27 -17.49 16.56 -4.44
C SER A 27 -18.22 15.69 -3.41
N LEU A 28 -17.86 15.81 -2.12
CA LEU A 28 -18.54 15.11 -1.01
C LEU A 28 -19.98 15.59 -0.76
N LYS A 29 -20.54 16.47 -1.61
CA LYS A 29 -21.85 17.14 -1.45
C LYS A 29 -23.07 16.21 -1.57
N GLY A 30 -22.91 14.88 -1.53
CA GLY A 30 -23.99 13.91 -1.57
C GLY A 30 -24.31 13.20 -0.25
N LEU A 31 -23.40 13.23 0.73
CA LEU A 31 -23.66 12.64 2.05
C LEU A 31 -24.45 13.64 2.89
N LYS A 32 -25.78 13.54 2.85
CA LYS A 32 -26.64 14.26 3.80
C LYS A 32 -26.26 13.84 5.22
N ALA A 33 -25.49 14.67 5.90
CA ALA A 33 -25.28 14.55 7.34
C ALA A 33 -26.64 14.72 8.03
N THR A 34 -27.19 13.63 8.57
CA THR A 34 -28.27 13.75 9.54
C THR A 34 -27.65 14.22 10.86
N PRO A 35 -28.13 15.31 11.47
CA PRO A 35 -27.53 15.83 12.68
C PRO A 35 -27.98 14.97 13.86
N LYS A 36 -27.14 14.02 14.28
CA LYS A 36 -27.22 13.48 15.65
C LYS A 36 -26.04 14.01 16.44
N LYS A 37 -26.35 14.70 17.54
CA LYS A 37 -25.42 15.25 18.53
C LYS A 37 -24.31 14.24 18.86
N PRO A 38 -23.05 14.67 19.05
CA PRO A 38 -22.00 13.80 19.55
C PRO A 38 -22.19 13.60 21.06
N GLU A 39 -22.74 12.44 21.45
CA GLU A 39 -22.51 11.88 22.79
C GLU A 39 -21.31 10.92 22.70
N PRO A 40 -20.32 11.00 23.60
CA PRO A 40 -19.23 10.04 23.65
C PRO A 40 -19.72 8.78 24.35
N GLN A 41 -20.40 7.90 23.62
CA GLN A 41 -20.70 6.54 24.09
C GLN A 41 -19.91 5.54 23.24
N VAL A 42 -18.80 5.05 23.79
CA VAL A 42 -18.14 3.82 23.34
C VAL A 42 -19.06 2.66 23.72
N LEU A 43 -20.08 2.43 22.92
CA LEU A 43 -20.94 1.25 23.02
C LEU A 43 -20.68 0.39 21.79
N ALA A 44 -20.07 -0.77 22.04
CA ALA A 44 -20.00 -1.88 21.12
C ALA A 44 -21.43 -2.34 20.76
N GLY A 45 -21.97 -1.77 19.69
CA GLY A 45 -23.35 -1.98 19.25
C GLY A 45 -23.43 -2.74 17.93
N LYS A 46 -23.92 -3.99 18.03
CA LYS A 46 -24.62 -4.84 17.05
C LYS A 46 -24.08 -4.89 15.60
N SER A 47 -23.70 -6.09 15.17
CA SER A 47 -23.39 -6.44 13.78
C SER A 47 -24.58 -6.17 12.85
N GLN A 48 -24.66 -4.97 12.29
CA GLN A 48 -25.40 -4.75 11.06
C GLN A 48 -24.65 -5.51 9.96
N GLN A 49 -25.37 -6.35 9.21
CA GLN A 49 -24.87 -6.90 7.95
C GLN A 49 -24.68 -5.72 7.00
N THR A 50 -23.49 -5.14 7.00
CA THR A 50 -23.08 -4.17 6.00
C THR A 50 -22.76 -4.93 4.74
N GLU A 51 -23.42 -4.60 3.63
CA GLU A 51 -22.97 -5.06 2.32
C GLU A 51 -21.47 -4.74 2.16
N PRO A 52 -20.67 -5.61 1.52
CA PRO A 52 -19.26 -5.36 1.34
C PRO A 52 -19.04 -4.03 0.63
N VAL A 53 -18.53 -3.04 1.36
CA VAL A 53 -18.17 -1.75 0.76
C VAL A 53 -16.98 -1.99 -0.15
N LYS A 54 -17.20 -1.95 -1.47
CA LYS A 54 -16.12 -1.93 -2.44
C LYS A 54 -15.55 -0.52 -2.47
N ILE A 55 -14.36 -0.35 -1.94
CA ILE A 55 -13.59 0.89 -2.05
C ILE A 55 -12.79 0.79 -3.36
N SER A 56 -13.10 1.63 -4.33
CA SER A 56 -12.34 1.73 -5.57
C SER A 56 -11.15 2.68 -5.40
N LEU A 57 -10.20 2.61 -6.33
CA LEU A 57 -9.06 3.55 -6.35
C LEU A 57 -9.51 5.00 -6.55
N LYS A 58 -10.61 5.23 -7.25
CA LYS A 58 -11.24 6.55 -7.40
C LYS A 58 -11.71 7.10 -6.07
N ASP A 59 -12.24 6.23 -5.20
CA ASP A 59 -12.66 6.59 -3.85
C ASP A 59 -11.46 6.90 -2.95
N CYS A 60 -10.37 6.12 -3.09
CA CYS A 60 -9.13 6.32 -2.32
C CYS A 60 -8.40 7.62 -2.70
N LEU A 61 -8.39 7.97 -3.98
CA LEU A 61 -7.69 9.16 -4.50
C LEU A 61 -8.61 10.37 -4.64
N ALA A 62 -9.90 10.21 -4.32
CA ALA A 62 -10.95 11.18 -4.52
C ALA A 62 -10.97 11.78 -5.94
N CYS A 63 -10.60 10.99 -6.95
CA CYS A 63 -10.43 11.47 -8.32
C CYS A 63 -10.92 10.47 -9.38
N SER A 64 -11.72 11.00 -10.31
CA SER A 64 -12.27 10.35 -11.49
C SER A 64 -11.51 10.77 -12.76
N GLY A 65 -10.28 10.27 -12.97
CA GLY A 65 -9.54 10.51 -14.21
C GLY A 65 -8.01 10.64 -14.11
N CYS A 66 -7.42 10.76 -12.92
CA CYS A 66 -5.95 10.86 -12.79
C CYS A 66 -5.22 9.52 -12.95
N ILE A 67 -5.95 8.41 -12.96
CA ILE A 67 -5.41 7.07 -13.18
C ILE A 67 -6.20 6.44 -14.32
N THR A 68 -5.51 5.76 -15.23
CA THR A 68 -6.14 5.13 -16.40
C THR A 68 -6.90 3.87 -16.01
N SER A 69 -7.82 3.44 -16.87
CA SER A 69 -8.55 2.18 -16.68
C SER A 69 -7.58 0.99 -16.56
N ALA A 70 -6.54 0.95 -17.40
CA ALA A 70 -5.52 -0.09 -17.37
C ALA A 70 -4.75 -0.15 -16.03
N GLU A 71 -4.42 1.00 -15.46
CA GLU A 71 -3.72 1.07 -14.17
C GLU A 71 -4.60 0.68 -12.99
N THR A 72 -5.88 1.05 -13.05
CA THR A 72 -6.86 0.60 -12.06
C THR A 72 -6.94 -0.93 -12.08
N VAL A 73 -7.03 -1.53 -13.28
CA VAL A 73 -7.00 -2.98 -13.45
C VAL A 73 -5.69 -3.58 -12.93
N MET A 74 -4.54 -2.95 -13.19
CA MET A 74 -3.24 -3.42 -12.71
C MET A 74 -3.15 -3.39 -11.18
N LEU A 75 -3.64 -2.34 -10.53
CA LEU A 75 -3.63 -2.17 -9.08
C LEU A 75 -4.62 -3.10 -8.37
N GLU A 76 -5.72 -3.45 -9.02
CA GLU A 76 -6.74 -4.35 -8.48
C GLU A 76 -6.47 -5.83 -8.82
N LYS A 77 -5.59 -6.10 -9.79
CA LYS A 77 -5.28 -7.45 -10.29
C LYS A 77 -4.90 -8.39 -9.15
N GLN A 78 -5.65 -9.48 -9.04
CA GLN A 78 -5.34 -10.61 -8.16
C GLN A 78 -4.67 -11.71 -8.98
N SER A 79 -3.54 -12.24 -8.50
CA SER A 79 -2.78 -13.32 -9.16
C SER A 79 -3.08 -14.70 -8.58
N LEU A 80 -4.35 -15.06 -8.41
CA LEU A 80 -4.74 -16.34 -7.78
C LEU A 80 -4.32 -17.56 -8.61
N ASP A 81 -4.63 -17.57 -9.91
CA ASP A 81 -4.31 -18.71 -10.78
C ASP A 81 -2.80 -18.91 -10.92
N GLU A 82 -2.05 -17.81 -11.01
CA GLU A 82 -0.59 -17.83 -11.02
C GLU A 82 -0.02 -18.36 -9.70
N PHE A 83 -0.58 -17.94 -8.57
CA PHE A 83 -0.19 -18.43 -7.25
C PHE A 83 -0.41 -19.95 -7.14
N LEU A 84 -1.60 -20.45 -7.49
CA LEU A 84 -1.90 -21.88 -7.46
C LEU A 84 -1.04 -22.67 -8.46
N SER A 85 -0.82 -22.12 -9.67
CA SER A 85 0.05 -22.74 -10.67
C SER A 85 1.49 -22.89 -10.16
N ASN A 86 2.04 -21.87 -9.50
CA ASN A 86 3.40 -21.92 -8.96
C ASN A 86 3.54 -22.93 -7.82
N ILE A 87 2.51 -23.05 -6.97
CA ILE A 87 2.44 -24.09 -5.94
C ILE A 87 2.43 -25.48 -6.58
N ASN A 88 1.54 -25.72 -7.56
CA ASN A 88 1.41 -27.02 -8.24
C ASN A 88 2.67 -27.43 -9.00
N LYS A 89 3.45 -26.45 -9.49
CA LYS A 89 4.76 -26.67 -10.13
C LYS A 89 5.89 -26.96 -9.12
N GLY A 90 5.60 -27.04 -7.82
CA GLY A 90 6.58 -27.35 -6.79
C GLY A 90 7.56 -26.22 -6.48
N LYS A 91 7.29 -24.98 -6.91
CA LYS A 91 8.15 -23.84 -6.61
C LYS A 91 8.12 -23.51 -5.11
N ALA A 92 9.21 -22.93 -4.59
CA ALA A 92 9.24 -22.40 -3.24
C ALA A 92 8.38 -21.12 -3.13
N VAL A 93 7.09 -21.30 -2.83
CA VAL A 93 6.16 -20.19 -2.64
C VAL A 93 6.18 -19.72 -1.18
N ILE A 94 6.36 -18.41 -1.01
CA ILE A 94 6.37 -17.72 0.28
C ILE A 94 5.23 -16.70 0.26
N VAL A 95 4.49 -16.60 1.37
CA VAL A 95 3.39 -15.65 1.51
C VAL A 95 3.68 -14.69 2.65
N SER A 96 3.45 -13.40 2.43
CA SER A 96 3.48 -12.37 3.49
C SER A 96 2.07 -11.81 3.70
N LEU A 97 1.59 -11.82 4.93
CA LEU A 97 0.24 -11.38 5.29
C LEU A 97 0.27 -9.96 5.86
N SER A 98 -0.66 -9.11 5.40
CA SER A 98 -0.80 -7.74 5.91
C SER A 98 -1.54 -7.70 7.25
N PRO A 99 -1.20 -6.77 8.16
CA PRO A 99 -1.99 -6.49 9.36
C PRO A 99 -3.46 -6.19 9.03
N GLN A 100 -3.70 -5.44 7.95
CA GLN A 100 -5.02 -5.01 7.51
C GLN A 100 -5.90 -6.21 7.10
N SER A 101 -5.35 -7.14 6.32
CA SER A 101 -6.07 -8.37 5.93
C SER A 101 -6.46 -9.20 7.15
N ARG A 102 -5.56 -9.31 8.14
CA ARG A 102 -5.84 -10.04 9.37
C ARG A 102 -6.86 -9.34 10.26
N ALA A 103 -6.76 -8.01 10.38
CA ALA A 103 -7.71 -7.21 11.15
C ALA A 103 -9.12 -7.28 10.55
N SER A 104 -9.24 -7.22 9.22
CA SER A 104 -10.51 -7.36 8.51
C SER A 104 -11.15 -8.73 8.77
N LEU A 105 -10.40 -9.82 8.60
CA LEU A 105 -10.88 -11.18 8.88
C LEU A 105 -11.17 -11.38 10.37
N ALA A 106 -10.39 -10.79 11.26
CA ALA A 106 -10.61 -10.83 12.71
C ALA A 106 -11.95 -10.22 13.09
N ALA A 107 -12.27 -9.05 12.53
CA ALA A 107 -13.54 -8.38 12.71
C ALA A 107 -14.70 -9.20 12.14
N HIS A 108 -14.54 -9.75 10.92
CA HIS A 108 -15.58 -10.54 10.26
C HIS A 108 -15.93 -11.83 11.04
N PHE A 109 -14.92 -12.56 11.52
CA PHE A 109 -15.12 -13.83 12.22
C PHE A 109 -15.24 -13.68 13.75
N GLY A 110 -15.13 -12.48 14.30
CA GLY A 110 -15.18 -12.24 15.74
C GLY A 110 -14.06 -12.96 16.52
N ILE A 111 -12.86 -13.10 15.93
CA ILE A 111 -11.72 -13.80 16.55
C ILE A 111 -10.48 -12.91 16.62
N PRO A 112 -9.57 -13.13 17.58
CA PRO A 112 -8.33 -12.35 17.67
C PRO A 112 -7.46 -12.43 16.39
N PRO A 113 -6.78 -11.35 15.97
CA PRO A 113 -5.89 -11.34 14.80
C PRO A 113 -4.82 -12.43 14.83
N LEU A 114 -4.32 -12.81 16.02
CA LEU A 114 -3.37 -13.90 16.16
C LEU A 114 -3.99 -15.26 15.80
N LYS A 115 -5.26 -15.51 16.14
CA LYS A 115 -5.98 -16.73 15.72
C LYS A 115 -6.21 -16.74 14.21
N VAL A 116 -6.54 -15.59 13.61
CA VAL A 116 -6.63 -15.44 12.15
C VAL A 116 -5.31 -15.80 11.49
N PHE A 117 -4.20 -15.24 11.97
CA PHE A 117 -2.88 -15.53 11.43
C PHE A 117 -2.55 -17.03 11.48
N LYS A 118 -2.82 -17.69 12.61
CA LYS A 118 -2.63 -19.14 12.76
C LYS A 118 -3.48 -19.93 11.76
N LYS A 119 -4.77 -19.62 11.64
CA LYS A 119 -5.68 -20.28 10.70
C LYS A 119 -5.25 -20.10 9.24
N LEU A 120 -4.92 -18.87 8.83
CA LEU A 120 -4.40 -18.58 7.49
C LEU A 120 -3.08 -19.31 7.23
N THR A 121 -2.18 -19.35 8.22
CA THR A 121 -0.92 -20.07 8.11
C THR A 121 -1.16 -21.56 7.89
N THR A 122 -2.05 -22.18 8.67
CA THR A 122 -2.41 -23.60 8.50
C THR A 122 -3.00 -23.85 7.11
N PHE A 123 -3.95 -23.02 6.69
CA PHE A 123 -4.58 -23.13 5.38
C PHE A 123 -3.56 -23.01 4.23
N LEU A 124 -2.73 -21.96 4.23
CA LEU A 124 -1.73 -21.75 3.19
C LEU A 124 -0.67 -22.86 3.16
N LYS A 125 -0.23 -23.34 4.34
CA LYS A 125 0.68 -24.48 4.41
C LYS A 125 0.06 -25.78 3.89
N SER A 126 -1.24 -26.01 4.14
CA SER A 126 -1.93 -27.17 3.56
C SER A 126 -2.02 -27.14 2.04
N LEU A 127 -1.94 -25.94 1.43
CA LEU A 127 -1.85 -25.80 -0.03
C LEU A 127 -0.44 -26.07 -0.58
N GLY A 128 0.60 -26.08 0.26
CA GLY A 128 1.99 -26.28 -0.18
C GLY A 128 2.89 -25.05 -0.06
N VAL A 129 2.41 -23.94 0.51
CA VAL A 129 3.25 -22.76 0.81
C VAL A 129 4.34 -23.12 1.81
N LYS A 130 5.60 -22.78 1.49
CA LYS A 130 6.78 -23.15 2.30
C LYS A 130 6.91 -22.31 3.57
N ALA A 131 6.64 -21.01 3.46
CA ALA A 131 6.73 -20.09 4.59
C ALA A 131 5.64 -19.01 4.52
N VAL A 132 5.14 -18.62 5.69
CA VAL A 132 4.15 -17.55 5.87
C VAL A 132 4.70 -16.54 6.86
N PHE A 133 4.80 -15.28 6.45
CA PHE A 133 5.34 -14.19 7.25
C PHE A 133 4.26 -13.15 7.57
N ASP A 134 4.44 -12.48 8.70
CA ASP A 134 3.69 -11.28 9.05
C ASP A 134 4.48 -10.04 8.63
N THR A 135 3.83 -9.11 7.93
CA THR A 135 4.45 -7.84 7.54
C THR A 135 4.51 -6.80 8.65
N CYS A 136 4.05 -7.09 9.88
CA CYS A 136 4.23 -6.19 11.02
C CYS A 136 5.70 -5.80 11.24
N CYS A 137 6.62 -6.77 11.33
CA CYS A 137 8.01 -6.47 11.68
C CYS A 137 8.69 -5.60 10.63
N ILE A 138 8.44 -5.85 9.34
CA ILE A 138 9.03 -5.03 8.27
C ILE A 138 8.41 -3.64 8.22
N ARG A 139 7.14 -3.48 8.61
CA ARG A 139 6.49 -2.17 8.68
C ARG A 139 7.18 -1.30 9.72
N ASP A 140 7.57 -1.89 10.85
CA ASP A 140 8.30 -1.16 11.90
C ASP A 140 9.72 -0.80 11.42
N LEU A 141 10.39 -1.67 10.67
CA LEU A 141 11.67 -1.34 10.01
C LEU A 141 11.53 -0.20 8.99
N THR A 142 10.51 -0.26 8.12
CA THR A 142 10.20 0.82 7.18
C THR A 142 9.90 2.14 7.90
N LEU A 143 9.23 2.10 9.05
CA LEU A 143 8.98 3.28 9.87
C LEU A 143 10.28 3.88 10.42
N ILE A 144 11.17 3.06 10.96
CA ILE A 144 12.48 3.51 11.46
C ILE A 144 13.29 4.18 10.34
N GLU A 145 13.37 3.56 9.16
CA GLU A 145 14.05 4.15 8.01
C GLU A 145 13.41 5.48 7.56
N THR A 146 12.07 5.56 7.60
CA THR A 146 11.34 6.80 7.27
C THR A 146 11.63 7.90 8.28
N CYS A 147 11.73 7.56 9.58
CA CYS A 147 12.12 8.50 10.62
C CYS A 147 13.56 9.00 10.43
N HIS A 148 14.50 8.12 10.09
CA HIS A 148 15.87 8.50 9.78
C HIS A 148 15.95 9.47 8.59
N GLU A 149 15.23 9.17 7.51
CA GLU A 149 15.15 10.06 6.34
C GLU A 149 14.57 11.44 6.72
N PHE A 150 13.49 11.46 7.50
CA PHE A 150 12.88 12.71 7.95
C PHE A 150 13.85 13.55 8.77
N ILE A 151 14.52 12.95 9.76
CA ILE A 151 15.47 13.65 10.63
C ILE A 151 16.63 14.21 9.80
N ALA A 152 17.14 13.45 8.82
CA ALA A 152 18.19 13.92 7.93
C ALA A 152 17.74 15.15 7.10
N ARG A 153 16.57 15.07 6.46
CA ARG A 153 15.99 16.19 5.69
C ARG A 153 15.73 17.42 6.57
N TYR A 154 15.25 17.21 7.80
CA TYR A 154 14.97 18.27 8.77
C TYR A 154 16.24 18.99 9.23
N LYS A 155 17.29 18.25 9.59
CA LYS A 155 18.59 18.82 9.97
C LYS A 155 19.22 19.60 8.82
N GLN A 156 19.12 19.08 7.60
CA GLN A 156 19.63 19.77 6.41
C GLN A 156 18.91 21.10 6.18
N GLY A 157 17.59 21.15 6.37
CA GLY A 157 16.82 22.39 6.23
C GLY A 157 17.09 23.44 7.29
N GLN A 158 17.56 23.05 8.48
CA GLN A 158 17.97 23.97 9.54
C GLN A 158 19.39 24.54 9.34
N ALA A 159 20.23 23.85 8.57
CA ALA A 159 21.65 24.20 8.43
C ALA A 159 21.95 25.15 7.27
N THR A 160 20.99 25.40 6.38
CA THR A 160 21.16 26.27 5.21
C THR A 160 20.20 27.45 5.26
N ASP A 161 20.72 28.64 5.59
CA ASP A 161 20.04 29.95 5.43
C ASP A 161 19.91 30.37 3.94
N ASP A 162 20.52 29.61 3.03
CA ASP A 162 20.38 29.82 1.59
C ASP A 162 19.05 29.26 1.09
N GLU A 163 18.16 30.14 0.63
CA GLU A 163 16.88 29.82 -0.06
C GLU A 163 17.01 28.82 -1.23
N LYS A 164 18.22 28.60 -1.74
CA LYS A 164 18.51 27.65 -2.83
C LYS A 164 18.73 26.20 -2.35
N SER A 165 19.05 25.97 -1.09
CA SER A 165 19.09 24.63 -0.49
C SER A 165 17.69 24.27 -0.01
N LYS A 166 16.80 23.99 -0.96
CA LYS A 166 15.45 23.54 -0.64
C LYS A 166 15.54 22.21 0.09
N SER A 167 15.43 22.24 1.42
CA SER A 167 15.09 21.06 2.19
C SER A 167 13.87 20.43 1.53
N SER A 168 13.93 19.13 1.23
CA SER A 168 12.83 18.42 0.55
C SER A 168 11.73 18.11 1.57
N LEU A 169 11.23 19.17 2.21
CA LEU A 169 10.18 19.22 3.21
C LEU A 169 8.98 20.03 2.67
N PRO A 170 7.74 19.60 2.93
CA PRO A 170 7.34 18.48 3.80
C PRO A 170 7.74 17.12 3.20
N MET A 171 7.99 16.12 4.05
CA MET A 171 8.25 14.76 3.58
C MET A 171 6.93 14.00 3.45
N LEU A 172 6.66 13.44 2.28
CA LEU A 172 5.43 12.74 1.93
C LEU A 172 5.67 11.22 1.93
N SER A 173 4.68 10.46 2.39
CA SER A 173 4.77 8.99 2.42
C SER A 173 4.87 8.40 1.01
N SER A 174 5.61 7.30 0.88
CA SER A 174 5.78 6.52 -0.35
C SER A 174 5.12 5.14 -0.29
N SER A 175 4.43 4.81 0.81
CA SER A 175 3.99 3.43 1.06
C SER A 175 2.80 2.98 0.19
N CYS A 176 2.01 3.91 -0.33
CA CYS A 176 0.78 3.62 -1.08
C CYS A 176 1.05 3.69 -2.60
N PRO A 177 0.90 2.58 -3.35
CA PRO A 177 1.15 2.56 -4.79
C PRO A 177 0.18 3.46 -5.58
N GLY A 178 -1.08 3.58 -5.14
CA GLY A 178 -2.05 4.48 -5.77
C GLY A 178 -1.65 5.95 -5.67
N TRP A 179 -1.15 6.36 -4.49
CA TRP A 179 -0.61 7.70 -4.29
C TRP A 179 0.63 7.96 -5.17
N ILE A 180 1.58 7.02 -5.23
CA ILE A 180 2.76 7.16 -6.09
C ILE A 180 2.37 7.32 -7.55
N CYS A 181 1.44 6.48 -8.04
CA CYS A 181 0.94 6.58 -9.42
C CYS A 181 0.30 7.95 -9.70
N TYR A 182 -0.53 8.45 -8.77
CA TYR A 182 -1.13 9.78 -8.87
C TYR A 182 -0.08 10.90 -8.88
N ALA A 183 0.88 10.85 -7.96
CA ALA A 183 1.94 11.84 -7.83
C ALA A 183 2.83 11.90 -9.09
N GLU A 184 3.24 10.75 -9.62
CA GLU A 184 4.07 10.65 -10.82
C GLU A 184 3.39 11.24 -12.05
N LYS A 185 2.07 11.05 -12.19
CA LYS A 185 1.31 11.48 -13.37
C LYS A 185 0.78 12.91 -13.29
N GLN A 186 0.17 13.27 -12.17
CA GLN A 186 -0.60 14.50 -12.07
C GLN A 186 0.22 15.66 -11.51
N LEU A 187 1.24 15.37 -10.71
CA LEU A 187 1.98 16.38 -9.95
C LEU A 187 3.45 16.48 -10.40
N GLY A 188 4.06 15.38 -10.85
CA GLY A 188 5.39 15.37 -11.45
C GLY A 188 6.46 16.01 -10.57
N SER A 189 7.37 16.78 -11.19
CA SER A 189 8.54 17.38 -10.51
C SER A 189 8.17 18.30 -9.33
N TYR A 190 6.93 18.78 -9.27
CA TYR A 190 6.46 19.61 -8.15
C TYR A 190 6.42 18.82 -6.84
N ILE A 191 5.99 17.56 -6.86
CA ILE A 191 5.78 16.76 -5.64
C ILE A 191 6.84 15.68 -5.43
N LEU A 192 7.40 15.13 -6.51
CA LEU A 192 8.29 13.97 -6.45
C LEU A 192 9.51 14.13 -5.52
N PRO A 193 10.17 15.31 -5.43
CA PRO A 193 11.29 15.51 -4.49
C PRO A 193 10.89 15.34 -3.02
N TYR A 194 9.63 15.62 -2.70
CA TYR A 194 9.10 15.56 -1.34
C TYR A 194 8.72 14.14 -0.90
N ILE A 195 8.62 13.19 -1.83
CA ILE A 195 8.28 11.80 -1.51
C ILE A 195 9.48 11.11 -0.85
N SER A 196 9.20 10.34 0.20
CA SER A 196 10.17 9.49 0.88
C SER A 196 10.79 8.48 -0.09
N SER A 197 12.10 8.30 0.01
CA SER A 197 12.84 7.30 -0.77
C SER A 197 12.73 5.88 -0.19
N VAL A 198 12.18 5.75 1.03
CA VAL A 198 12.01 4.48 1.71
C VAL A 198 10.98 3.62 0.97
N LYS A 199 11.29 2.33 0.79
CA LYS A 199 10.42 1.35 0.13
C LYS A 199 9.18 1.04 0.96
N SER A 200 8.07 0.72 0.31
CA SER A 200 6.85 0.29 1.00
C SER A 200 7.08 -0.99 1.81
N PRO A 201 6.30 -1.26 2.88
CA PRO A 201 6.46 -2.48 3.68
C PRO A 201 6.39 -3.78 2.84
N GLN A 202 5.56 -3.81 1.79
CA GLN A 202 5.48 -4.95 0.88
C GLN A 202 6.77 -5.13 0.07
N GLN A 203 7.32 -4.06 -0.49
CA GLN A 203 8.58 -4.10 -1.23
C GLN A 203 9.76 -4.44 -0.33
N SER A 204 9.81 -3.83 0.85
CA SER A 204 10.81 -4.13 1.89
C SER A 204 10.74 -5.58 2.35
N MET A 205 9.54 -6.15 2.50
CA MET A 205 9.37 -7.57 2.85
C MET A 205 9.95 -8.47 1.76
N GLY A 206 9.60 -8.21 0.51
CA GLY A 206 10.09 -8.98 -0.63
C GLY A 206 11.61 -8.95 -0.72
N ALA A 207 12.22 -7.78 -0.51
CA ALA A 207 13.67 -7.62 -0.48
C ALA A 207 14.29 -8.39 0.69
N ALA A 208 13.76 -8.23 1.92
CA ALA A 208 14.27 -8.93 3.10
C ALA A 208 14.19 -10.46 2.96
N ILE A 209 13.07 -10.96 2.43
CA ILE A 209 12.90 -12.39 2.17
C ILE A 209 13.93 -12.90 1.17
N LYS A 210 14.02 -12.26 -0.01
CA LYS A 210 14.88 -12.76 -1.10
C LYS A 210 16.38 -12.65 -0.78
N HIS A 211 16.79 -11.59 -0.08
CA HIS A 211 18.21 -11.34 0.18
C HIS A 211 18.73 -12.01 1.46
N HIS A 212 17.90 -12.16 2.50
CA HIS A 212 18.36 -12.64 3.80
C HIS A 212 17.69 -13.96 4.23
N LEU A 213 16.37 -14.06 4.10
CA LEU A 213 15.64 -15.20 4.67
C LEU A 213 15.71 -16.45 3.79
N CYS A 214 15.66 -16.31 2.46
CA CYS A 214 15.78 -17.45 1.55
C CYS A 214 17.12 -18.17 1.72
N GLN A 215 18.21 -17.43 1.88
CA GLN A 215 19.54 -17.98 2.14
C GLN A 215 19.58 -18.74 3.48
N THR A 216 19.04 -18.12 4.52
CA THR A 216 19.02 -18.70 5.88
C THR A 216 18.12 -19.96 5.96
N MET A 217 17.02 -19.98 5.21
CA MET A 217 16.05 -21.09 5.22
C MET A 217 16.33 -22.18 4.19
N GLY A 218 17.38 -22.03 3.37
CA GLY A 218 17.72 -22.99 2.32
C GLY A 218 16.73 -23.02 1.15
N PHE A 219 15.93 -21.96 0.97
CA PHE A 219 15.05 -21.82 -0.19
C PHE A 219 15.87 -21.21 -1.34
N ARG A 220 16.25 -22.03 -2.33
CA ARG A 220 16.85 -21.58 -3.60
C ARG A 220 15.77 -21.43 -4.67
#